data_AF-A0A941S1S6-F1
#
_entry.id   AF-A0A941S1S6-F1
#
_cell.length_a   1.000
_cell.length_b   1.000
_cell.length_c   1.000
_cell.angle_alpha   90.00
_cell.angle_beta   90.00
_cell.angle_gamma   90.00
#
_symmetry.space_group_name_H-M   'P 1'
#
loop_
_entity.id
_entity.type
_entity.pdbx_description
1 polymer ?
#
loop_
_entity_poly.entity_id
_entity_poly.type
_entity_poly.pdbx_seq_one_letter_code
_entity_poly.pdbx_strand_id
1 'polypeptide(L)'
;MKRRAILVIISLIVLLTGGVAVHSYSQRQNDSYRLIQRGARSSFGNATMSGGNAFFVSGKPAVLFGTVTKPNSPEQFSYILVFRNAVSVKELAELGAPGAGLDAGVTGSGTRQISHSAITIRGQRLEARHVIEWNKDFTEVTSEKLTVGGQERDLAAGNVFLVDLTGPEPVSVQKKIAGLPVFGPRDTFPDVEKMSEEILLRLSQADDETKKFVK
;
A
#
# COMPACT_ATOMS: atom_id res chain seq x y z
N MET A 1 29.89 58.23 7.36
CA MET A 1 28.56 57.66 7.68
C MET A 1 28.00 56.67 6.63
N LYS A 2 28.24 56.82 5.32
CA LYS A 2 27.64 55.95 4.28
C LYS A 2 28.06 54.46 4.29
N ARG A 3 29.27 54.12 4.77
CA ARG A 3 29.77 52.71 4.76
C ARG A 3 29.11 51.80 5.81
N ARG A 4 28.59 52.35 6.92
CA ARG A 4 27.93 51.55 7.96
C ARG A 4 26.51 51.12 7.56
N ALA A 5 25.80 51.93 6.77
CA ALA A 5 24.46 51.59 6.30
C ALA A 5 24.46 50.41 5.30
N ILE A 6 25.47 50.32 4.44
CA ILE A 6 25.57 49.26 3.42
C ILE A 6 25.82 47.89 4.07
N LEU A 7 26.66 47.83 5.11
CA LEU A 7 26.93 46.60 5.86
C LEU A 7 25.68 46.06 6.59
N VAL A 8 24.85 46.95 7.13
CA VAL A 8 23.60 46.54 7.81
C VAL A 8 22.59 45.96 6.81
N ILE A 9 22.49 46.55 5.62
CA ILE A 9 21.57 46.08 4.56
C ILE A 9 22.00 44.72 4.02
N ILE A 10 23.30 44.50 3.80
CA ILE A 10 23.82 43.20 3.33
C ILE A 10 23.59 42.11 4.38
N SER A 11 23.82 42.40 5.67
CA SER A 11 23.56 41.45 6.76
C SER A 11 22.08 41.07 6.86
N LEU A 12 21.16 42.02 6.63
CA LEU A 12 19.72 41.76 6.64
C LEU A 12 19.28 40.86 5.49
N ILE A 13 19.83 41.06 4.29
CA ILE A 13 19.50 40.24 3.11
C ILE A 13 20.00 38.79 3.31
N VAL A 14 21.20 38.60 3.84
CA VAL A 14 21.75 37.25 4.11
C VAL A 14 20.93 36.50 5.18
N LEU A 15 20.44 37.20 6.20
CA LEU A 15 19.57 36.62 7.23
C LEU A 15 18.19 36.23 6.66
N LEU A 16 17.62 37.04 5.77
CA LEU A 16 16.34 36.75 5.13
C LEU A 16 16.43 35.58 4.14
N THR A 17 17.48 35.51 3.30
CA THR A 17 17.65 34.39 2.38
C THR A 17 18.07 33.11 3.09
N GLY A 18 18.88 33.22 4.16
CA GLY A 18 19.26 32.08 5.00
C GLY A 18 18.08 31.50 5.77
N GLY A 19 17.20 32.34 6.33
CA GLY A 19 16.00 31.89 7.04
C GLY A 19 14.98 31.17 6.16
N VAL A 20 14.75 31.66 4.94
CA VAL A 20 13.85 31.02 3.97
C VAL A 20 14.44 29.70 3.46
N ALA A 21 15.76 29.64 3.23
CA ALA A 21 16.44 28.40 2.83
C ALA A 21 16.41 27.35 3.96
N VAL A 22 16.61 27.74 5.21
CA VAL A 22 16.57 26.82 6.37
C VAL A 22 15.14 26.34 6.66
N HIS A 23 14.12 27.17 6.49
CA HIS A 23 12.72 26.74 6.64
C HIS A 23 12.27 25.80 5.51
N SER A 24 12.73 26.04 4.27
CA SER A 24 12.49 25.15 3.12
C SER A 24 13.27 23.84 3.23
N TYR A 25 14.44 23.86 3.85
CA TYR A 25 15.29 22.69 4.07
C TYR A 25 14.81 21.85 5.26
N SER A 26 14.33 22.47 6.35
CA SER A 26 13.74 21.75 7.48
C SER A 26 12.39 21.12 7.12
N GLN A 27 11.60 21.72 6.22
CA GLN A 27 10.43 21.04 5.65
C GLN A 27 10.78 19.81 4.79
N ARG A 28 12.00 19.73 4.22
CA ARG A 28 12.47 18.55 3.47
C ARG A 28 13.12 17.48 4.36
N GLN A 29 13.43 17.79 5.62
CA GLN A 29 14.03 16.89 6.62
C GLN A 29 13.05 16.43 7.71
N ASN A 30 11.74 16.58 7.50
CA ASN A 30 10.80 15.67 8.14
C ASN A 30 10.97 14.31 7.46
N ASP A 31 11.86 13.47 8.01
CA ASP A 31 11.96 12.06 7.65
C ASP A 31 10.53 11.51 7.53
N SER A 32 10.12 11.18 6.32
CA SER A 32 8.79 10.68 6.07
C SER A 32 8.67 9.36 6.81
N TYR A 33 8.01 9.37 7.97
CA TYR A 33 7.78 8.16 8.76
C TYR A 33 7.13 7.13 7.85
N ARG A 34 7.72 5.93 7.83
CA ARG A 34 7.29 4.84 6.96
C ARG A 34 7.01 3.60 7.77
N LEU A 35 5.95 2.90 7.39
CA LEU A 35 5.60 1.59 7.90
C LEU A 35 5.65 0.61 6.73
N ILE A 36 6.48 -0.41 6.89
CA ILE A 36 6.62 -1.49 5.90
C ILE A 36 6.31 -2.78 6.64
N GLN A 37 5.30 -3.50 6.15
CA GLN A 37 4.91 -4.79 6.70
C GLN A 37 5.09 -5.86 5.64
N ARG A 38 5.77 -6.93 6.02
CA ARG A 38 5.75 -8.18 5.25
C ARG A 38 4.50 -8.97 5.63
N GLY A 39 3.77 -9.43 4.62
CA GLY A 39 2.57 -10.21 4.81
C GLY A 39 2.84 -11.58 5.41
N ALA A 40 1.80 -12.17 6.00
CA ALA A 40 1.81 -13.59 6.34
C ALA A 40 1.79 -14.43 5.06
N ARG A 41 2.32 -15.66 5.12
CA ARG A 41 2.40 -16.57 3.98
C ARG A 41 2.02 -17.98 4.41
N SER A 42 1.34 -18.71 3.54
CA SER A 42 1.02 -20.14 3.71
C SER A 42 1.18 -20.86 2.39
N SER A 43 1.71 -22.08 2.43
CA SER A 43 1.97 -22.90 1.25
C SER A 43 1.33 -24.27 1.38
N PHE A 44 0.75 -24.76 0.28
CA PHE A 44 0.27 -26.14 0.08
C PHE A 44 0.94 -26.70 -1.17
N GLY A 45 1.95 -27.54 -1.00
CA GLY A 45 2.77 -28.01 -2.12
C GLY A 45 3.39 -26.83 -2.87
N ASN A 46 3.09 -26.71 -4.17
CA ASN A 46 3.55 -25.61 -5.03
C ASN A 46 2.63 -24.38 -5.01
N ALA A 47 1.46 -24.47 -4.37
CA ALA A 47 0.56 -23.35 -4.20
C ALA A 47 0.99 -22.53 -2.98
N THR A 48 1.02 -21.21 -3.12
CA THR A 48 1.36 -20.32 -2.01
C THR A 48 0.45 -19.11 -2.02
N MET A 49 0.14 -18.57 -0.85
CA MET A 49 -0.65 -17.36 -0.73
C MET A 49 -0.06 -16.45 0.34
N SER A 50 -0.06 -15.16 0.07
CA SER A 50 0.34 -14.11 1.00
C SER A 50 -0.78 -13.09 1.21
N GLY A 51 -0.84 -12.53 2.41
CA GLY A 51 -1.75 -11.45 2.77
C GLY A 51 -1.08 -10.43 3.67
N GLY A 52 -1.35 -9.16 3.45
CA GLY A 52 -0.93 -8.09 4.34
C GLY A 52 0.47 -7.56 4.10
N ASN A 53 0.98 -7.66 2.87
CA ASN A 53 2.15 -6.89 2.48
C ASN A 53 1.72 -5.44 2.38
N ALA A 54 2.42 -4.54 3.06
CA ALA A 54 1.96 -3.17 3.18
C ALA A 54 3.12 -2.17 3.20
N PHE A 55 2.89 -1.03 2.56
CA PHE A 55 3.81 0.09 2.47
C PHE A 55 3.05 1.39 2.67
N PHE A 56 3.40 2.09 3.73
CA PHE A 56 2.83 3.39 4.07
C PHE A 56 3.93 4.39 4.30
N VAL A 57 3.75 5.59 3.76
CA VAL A 57 4.65 6.72 3.98
C VAL A 57 3.82 7.94 4.32
N SER A 58 4.22 8.67 5.35
CA SER A 58 3.49 9.86 5.77
C SER A 58 3.39 10.85 4.61
N GLY A 59 2.20 11.36 4.34
CA GLY A 59 2.02 12.33 3.25
C GLY A 59 1.86 11.73 1.85
N LYS A 60 1.91 10.40 1.67
CA LYS A 60 1.88 9.75 0.35
C LYS A 60 0.78 8.68 0.27
N PRO A 61 0.37 8.29 -0.96
CA PRO A 61 -0.47 7.12 -1.16
C PRO A 61 0.16 5.86 -0.55
N ALA A 62 -0.67 5.02 0.05
CA ALA A 62 -0.25 3.76 0.64
C ALA A 62 -0.70 2.57 -0.19
N VAL A 63 0.02 1.45 -0.08
CA VAL A 63 -0.28 0.21 -0.79
C VAL A 63 -0.39 -0.93 0.20
N LEU A 64 -1.45 -1.74 0.07
CA LEU A 64 -1.61 -3.01 0.78
C LEU A 64 -2.00 -4.08 -0.23
N PHE A 65 -1.31 -5.21 -0.25
CA PHE A 65 -1.55 -6.25 -1.25
C PHE A 65 -1.38 -7.66 -0.71
N GLY A 66 -2.09 -8.58 -1.36
CA GLY A 66 -1.95 -10.02 -1.19
C GLY A 66 -1.53 -10.65 -2.51
N THR A 67 -0.91 -11.81 -2.44
CA THR A 67 -0.44 -12.55 -3.61
C THR A 67 -0.82 -14.01 -3.54
N VAL A 68 -0.85 -14.66 -4.70
CA VAL A 68 -1.05 -16.08 -4.84
C VAL A 68 -0.12 -16.63 -5.92
N THR A 69 0.53 -17.74 -5.61
CA THR A 69 1.15 -18.65 -6.57
C THR A 69 0.19 -19.81 -6.78
N LYS A 70 -0.44 -19.88 -7.96
CA LYS A 70 -1.26 -21.03 -8.36
C LYS A 70 -0.37 -22.12 -8.97
N PRO A 71 -0.79 -23.39 -8.98
CA PRO A 71 -0.04 -24.45 -9.65
C PRO A 71 0.32 -24.09 -11.08
N ASN A 72 1.58 -24.33 -11.44
CA ASN A 72 2.13 -24.07 -12.78
C ASN A 72 2.03 -22.60 -13.26
N SER A 73 1.86 -21.65 -12.34
CA SER A 73 1.75 -20.22 -12.64
C SER A 73 2.75 -19.41 -11.80
N PRO A 74 3.28 -18.29 -12.32
CA PRO A 74 4.05 -17.36 -11.50
C PRO A 74 3.17 -16.77 -10.39
N GLU A 75 3.80 -16.19 -9.37
CA GLU A 75 3.09 -15.46 -8.33
C GLU A 75 2.41 -14.21 -8.91
N GLN A 76 1.15 -14.01 -8.52
CA GLN A 76 0.26 -12.97 -9.02
C GLN A 76 -0.35 -12.21 -7.84
N PHE A 77 -0.75 -10.97 -8.06
CA PHE A 77 -1.51 -10.22 -7.07
C PHE A 77 -2.94 -10.77 -6.96
N SER A 78 -3.33 -11.16 -5.74
CA SER A 78 -4.72 -11.47 -5.40
C SER A 78 -5.56 -10.20 -5.34
N TYR A 79 -5.00 -9.16 -4.73
CA TYR A 79 -5.58 -7.82 -4.65
C TYR A 79 -4.47 -6.80 -4.37
N ILE A 80 -4.71 -5.55 -4.78
CA ILE A 80 -3.91 -4.38 -4.46
C ILE A 80 -4.88 -3.28 -4.01
N LEU A 81 -4.79 -2.89 -2.76
CA LEU A 81 -5.49 -1.73 -2.20
C LEU A 81 -4.54 -0.54 -2.26
N VAL A 82 -4.96 0.53 -2.92
CA VAL A 82 -4.22 1.79 -2.93
C VAL A 82 -5.04 2.83 -2.22
N PHE A 83 -4.51 3.35 -1.13
CA PHE A 83 -5.19 4.34 -0.31
C PHE A 83 -4.76 5.73 -0.78
N ARG A 84 -5.74 6.57 -1.12
CA ARG A 84 -5.51 7.95 -1.57
C ARG A 84 -4.73 8.78 -0.56
N ASN A 85 -5.03 8.56 0.71
CA ASN A 85 -4.70 9.53 1.74
C ASN A 85 -3.27 9.40 2.23
N ALA A 86 -2.62 10.56 2.32
CA ALA A 86 -1.55 10.85 3.25
C ALA A 86 -1.99 10.45 4.66
N VAL A 87 -1.55 9.28 5.12
CA VAL A 87 -1.60 8.91 6.52
C VAL A 87 -0.65 9.85 7.26
N SER A 88 -1.07 10.46 8.36
CA SER A 88 -0.20 11.29 9.19
C SER A 88 0.81 10.43 9.95
N VAL A 89 1.92 11.02 10.39
CA VAL A 89 2.91 10.32 11.25
C VAL A 89 2.25 9.68 12.47
N LYS A 90 1.27 10.38 13.09
CA LYS A 90 0.52 9.86 14.24
C LYS A 90 -0.28 8.61 13.87
N GLU A 91 -1.05 8.66 12.79
CA GLU A 91 -1.84 7.51 12.32
C GLU A 91 -0.94 6.33 11.93
N LEU A 92 0.24 6.57 11.34
CA LEU A 92 1.19 5.51 11.03
C LEU A 92 1.79 4.85 12.28
N ALA A 93 2.09 5.64 13.31
CA ALA A 93 2.56 5.12 14.58
C ALA A 93 1.48 4.23 15.25
N GLU A 94 0.21 4.59 15.09
CA GLU A 94 -0.92 3.77 15.54
C GLU A 94 -1.04 2.46 14.74
N LEU A 95 -0.84 2.48 13.41
CA LEU A 95 -0.87 1.24 12.60
C LEU A 95 0.22 0.22 12.96
N GLY A 96 1.36 0.67 13.51
CA GLY A 96 2.49 -0.20 13.86
C GLY A 96 2.44 -0.79 15.27
N ALA A 97 1.46 -0.40 16.10
CA ALA A 97 1.36 -0.89 17.47
C ALA A 97 0.70 -2.29 17.53
N PRO A 98 1.11 -3.17 18.47
CA PRO A 98 0.48 -4.48 18.65
C PRO A 98 -1.04 -4.38 18.86
N GLY A 99 -1.81 -5.07 18.02
CA GLY A 99 -3.29 -5.05 18.07
C GLY A 99 -3.93 -3.79 17.49
N ALA A 100 -3.16 -2.91 16.86
CA ALA A 100 -3.65 -1.65 16.32
C ALA A 100 -3.68 -1.67 14.80
N GLY A 101 -4.75 -1.11 14.23
CA GLY A 101 -4.80 -0.60 12.86
C GLY A 101 -4.77 -1.63 11.73
N LEU A 102 -3.69 -2.40 11.62
CA LEU A 102 -3.42 -3.36 10.56
C LEU A 102 -3.48 -4.80 11.09
N ASP A 103 -4.47 -5.55 10.65
CA ASP A 103 -4.65 -6.96 10.96
C ASP A 103 -4.50 -7.76 9.67
N ALA A 104 -3.51 -8.63 9.59
CA ALA A 104 -3.32 -9.47 8.42
C ALA A 104 -2.84 -10.86 8.78
N GLY A 105 -3.30 -11.82 8.00
CA GLY A 105 -2.98 -13.21 8.24
C GLY A 105 -3.30 -14.08 7.05
N VAL A 106 -2.72 -15.27 7.07
CA VAL A 106 -3.09 -16.35 6.16
C VAL A 106 -3.39 -17.58 6.99
N THR A 107 -4.50 -18.24 6.69
CA THR A 107 -4.89 -19.51 7.30
C THR A 107 -5.08 -20.56 6.20
N GLY A 108 -4.82 -21.82 6.54
CA GLY A 108 -5.02 -22.94 5.65
C GLY A 108 -5.58 -24.14 6.42
N SER A 109 -6.59 -24.80 5.86
CA SER A 109 -7.15 -26.04 6.42
C SER A 109 -7.69 -26.91 5.29
N GLY A 110 -7.25 -28.18 5.24
CA GLY A 110 -7.61 -29.10 4.17
C GLY A 110 -7.22 -28.55 2.80
N THR A 111 -8.20 -28.41 1.90
CA THR A 111 -8.01 -27.85 0.55
C THR A 111 -8.29 -26.34 0.47
N ARG A 112 -8.48 -25.65 1.60
CA ARG A 112 -8.86 -24.25 1.62
C ARG A 112 -7.76 -23.38 2.20
N GLN A 113 -7.44 -22.29 1.50
CA GLN A 113 -6.58 -21.22 2.02
C GLN A 113 -7.35 -19.89 2.05
N ILE A 114 -7.11 -19.11 3.11
CA ILE A 114 -7.74 -17.80 3.30
C ILE A 114 -6.67 -16.76 3.65
N SER A 115 -6.56 -15.71 2.84
CA SER A 115 -5.80 -14.50 3.12
C SER A 115 -6.76 -13.44 3.63
N HIS A 116 -6.39 -12.78 4.72
CA HIS A 116 -7.12 -11.66 5.29
C HIS A 116 -6.17 -10.48 5.47
N SER A 117 -6.65 -9.30 5.15
CA SER A 117 -5.99 -8.04 5.50
C SER A 117 -7.04 -7.00 5.78
N ALA A 118 -6.99 -6.42 6.96
CA ALA A 118 -7.85 -5.35 7.38
C ALA A 118 -7.02 -4.19 7.87
N ILE A 119 -7.48 -3.00 7.53
CA ILE A 119 -6.84 -1.76 7.93
C ILE A 119 -7.89 -0.81 8.49
N THR A 120 -7.55 -0.19 9.61
CA THR A 120 -8.34 0.84 10.27
C THR A 120 -7.56 2.15 10.28
N ILE A 121 -8.05 3.16 9.56
CA ILE A 121 -7.49 4.52 9.55
C ILE A 121 -8.63 5.49 9.90
N ARG A 122 -8.42 6.41 10.84
CA ARG A 122 -9.45 7.39 11.29
C ARG A 122 -10.76 6.73 11.74
N GLY A 123 -10.67 5.54 12.35
CA GLY A 123 -11.84 4.75 12.75
C GLY A 123 -12.57 4.05 11.59
N GLN A 124 -12.15 4.27 10.34
CA GLN A 124 -12.70 3.62 9.16
C GLN A 124 -11.95 2.33 8.88
N ARG A 125 -12.67 1.21 8.90
CA ARG A 125 -12.11 -0.13 8.66
C ARG A 125 -12.44 -0.61 7.26
N LEU A 126 -11.43 -1.01 6.51
CA LEU A 126 -11.58 -1.73 5.25
C LEU A 126 -10.93 -3.10 5.37
N GLU A 127 -11.63 -4.13 4.90
CA GLU A 127 -11.11 -5.50 4.85
C GLU A 127 -11.02 -6.00 3.41
N ALA A 128 -9.92 -6.68 3.09
CA ALA A 128 -9.76 -7.54 1.94
C ALA A 128 -9.63 -8.99 2.43
N ARG A 129 -10.36 -9.89 1.79
CA ARG A 129 -10.30 -11.32 2.06
C ARG A 129 -10.30 -12.10 0.76
N HIS A 130 -9.29 -12.92 0.57
CA HIS A 130 -9.16 -13.81 -0.59
C HIS A 130 -9.23 -15.25 -0.11
N VAL A 131 -10.16 -16.01 -0.68
CA VAL A 131 -10.40 -17.41 -0.37
C VAL A 131 -10.12 -18.21 -1.63
N ILE A 132 -9.28 -19.22 -1.51
CA ILE A 132 -9.04 -20.20 -2.57
C ILE A 132 -9.36 -21.58 -2.03
N GLU A 133 -10.14 -22.32 -2.80
CA GLU A 133 -10.33 -23.75 -2.63
C GLU A 133 -9.60 -24.47 -3.76
N TRP A 134 -8.83 -25.48 -3.38
CA TRP A 134 -8.04 -26.32 -4.26
C TRP A 134 -8.74 -27.67 -4.45
N ASN A 135 -8.35 -28.40 -5.49
CA ASN A 135 -8.65 -29.83 -5.55
C ASN A 135 -7.81 -30.60 -4.51
N LYS A 136 -8.10 -31.90 -4.32
CA LYS A 136 -7.44 -32.74 -3.30
C LYS A 136 -5.93 -32.88 -3.53
N ASP A 137 -5.49 -32.76 -4.78
CA ASP A 137 -4.10 -32.91 -5.18
C ASP A 137 -3.33 -31.57 -5.24
N PHE A 138 -4.00 -30.46 -4.92
CA PHE A 138 -3.46 -29.09 -4.99
C PHE A 138 -2.87 -28.72 -6.37
N THR A 139 -3.44 -29.28 -7.43
CA THR A 139 -3.03 -29.02 -8.82
C THR A 139 -3.94 -28.03 -9.55
N GLU A 140 -5.12 -27.75 -8.99
CA GLU A 140 -6.12 -26.87 -9.61
C GLU A 140 -6.89 -26.06 -8.55
N VAL A 141 -7.30 -24.84 -8.93
CA VAL A 141 -8.23 -24.01 -8.15
C VAL A 141 -9.67 -24.43 -8.49
N THR A 142 -10.42 -24.91 -7.51
CA THR A 142 -11.84 -25.29 -7.69
C THR A 142 -12.79 -24.12 -7.41
N SER A 143 -12.38 -23.18 -6.57
CA SER A 143 -13.15 -21.96 -6.28
C SER A 143 -12.22 -20.84 -5.84
N GLU A 144 -12.54 -19.61 -6.26
CA GLU A 144 -11.80 -18.41 -5.90
C GLU A 144 -12.76 -17.27 -5.62
N LYS A 145 -12.62 -16.65 -4.44
CA LYS A 145 -13.47 -15.54 -4.01
C LYS A 145 -12.65 -14.43 -3.41
N LEU A 146 -12.88 -13.20 -3.86
CA LEU A 146 -12.32 -11.98 -3.28
C LEU A 146 -13.45 -11.12 -2.75
N THR A 147 -13.33 -10.68 -1.49
CA THR A 147 -14.20 -9.65 -0.93
C THR A 147 -13.38 -8.45 -0.50
N VAL A 148 -13.82 -7.25 -0.85
CA VAL A 148 -13.20 -5.99 -0.42
C VAL A 148 -14.29 -5.05 0.10
N GLY A 149 -14.16 -4.60 1.34
CA GLY A 149 -15.17 -3.77 2.02
C GLY A 149 -16.49 -4.52 2.22
N GLY A 150 -16.43 -5.82 2.55
CA GLY A 150 -17.61 -6.67 2.75
C GLY A 150 -18.35 -7.09 1.47
N GLN A 151 -17.96 -6.58 0.30
CA GLN A 151 -18.58 -6.90 -0.99
C GLN A 151 -17.72 -7.89 -1.77
N GLU A 152 -18.35 -8.91 -2.35
CA GLU A 152 -17.72 -9.81 -3.32
C GLU A 152 -17.35 -9.05 -4.59
N ARG A 153 -16.17 -9.34 -5.14
CA ARG A 153 -15.60 -8.64 -6.28
C ARG A 153 -15.42 -9.57 -7.45
N ASP A 154 -15.73 -9.07 -8.65
CA ASP A 154 -15.51 -9.79 -9.90
C ASP A 154 -14.01 -9.79 -10.23
N LEU A 155 -13.37 -10.95 -10.15
CA LEU A 155 -11.93 -11.09 -10.43
C LEU A 155 -11.58 -10.71 -11.88
N ALA A 156 -12.52 -10.82 -12.83
CA ALA A 156 -12.29 -10.45 -14.23
C ALA A 156 -12.21 -8.92 -14.45
N ALA A 157 -12.85 -8.15 -13.57
CA ALA A 157 -12.82 -6.68 -13.54
C ALA A 157 -11.50 -6.10 -13.02
N GLY A 158 -10.56 -6.96 -12.59
CA GLY A 158 -9.23 -6.57 -12.13
C GLY A 158 -9.03 -6.80 -10.64
N ASN A 159 -7.84 -6.47 -10.14
CA ASN A 159 -7.44 -6.72 -8.76
C ASN A 159 -6.92 -5.46 -8.06
N VAL A 160 -7.00 -4.29 -8.69
CA VAL A 160 -6.62 -3.00 -8.09
C VAL A 160 -7.85 -2.32 -7.54
N PHE A 161 -7.78 -1.84 -6.31
CA PHE A 161 -8.84 -1.11 -5.63
C PHE A 161 -8.30 0.24 -5.19
N LEU A 162 -8.85 1.31 -5.73
CA LEU A 162 -8.58 2.68 -5.31
C LEU A 162 -9.49 2.98 -4.11
N VAL A 163 -8.92 3.13 -2.93
CA VAL A 163 -9.63 3.26 -1.65
C VAL A 163 -9.57 4.70 -1.12
N ASP A 164 -10.73 5.33 -1.02
CA ASP A 164 -10.89 6.62 -0.34
C ASP A 164 -11.51 6.41 1.05
N LEU A 165 -10.78 6.83 2.09
CA LEU A 165 -11.20 6.79 3.50
C LEU A 165 -11.48 8.19 4.06
N THR A 166 -11.63 9.23 3.22
CA THR A 166 -11.94 10.60 3.67
C THR A 166 -13.41 10.81 4.01
N GLY A 167 -14.28 10.00 3.43
CA GLY A 167 -15.72 10.07 3.65
C GLY A 167 -16.16 9.47 4.99
N PRO A 168 -17.47 9.56 5.29
CA PRO A 168 -18.05 8.89 6.46
C PRO A 168 -18.01 7.36 6.36
N GLU A 169 -17.83 6.81 5.16
CA GLU A 169 -17.69 5.38 4.89
C GLU A 169 -16.53 5.13 3.91
N PRO A 170 -15.87 3.96 3.97
CA PRO A 170 -14.84 3.58 3.01
C PRO A 170 -15.45 3.39 1.62
N VAL A 171 -14.89 4.07 0.62
CA VAL A 171 -15.27 3.87 -0.79
C VAL A 171 -14.12 3.18 -1.49
N SER A 172 -14.41 2.13 -2.27
CA SER A 172 -13.42 1.48 -3.13
C SER A 172 -13.91 1.35 -4.57
N VAL A 173 -13.04 1.68 -5.51
CA VAL A 173 -13.28 1.51 -6.95
C VAL A 173 -12.33 0.47 -7.50
N GLN A 174 -12.90 -0.59 -8.09
CA GLN A 174 -12.12 -1.66 -8.71
C GLN A 174 -11.67 -1.24 -10.11
N LYS A 175 -10.40 -1.49 -10.44
CA LYS A 175 -9.78 -1.16 -11.73
C LYS A 175 -9.00 -2.34 -12.29
N LYS A 176 -9.06 -2.49 -13.61
CA LYS A 176 -8.20 -3.39 -14.37
C LYS A 176 -7.00 -2.62 -14.91
N ILE A 177 -5.83 -2.86 -14.30
CA ILE A 177 -4.59 -2.17 -14.67
C ILE A 177 -3.69 -3.15 -15.43
N ALA A 178 -3.35 -2.78 -16.67
CA ALA A 178 -2.45 -3.59 -17.49
C ALA A 178 -0.97 -3.34 -17.13
N GLY A 179 -0.14 -4.38 -17.21
CA GLY A 179 1.30 -4.27 -16.99
C GLY A 179 1.69 -3.93 -15.55
N LEU A 180 0.93 -4.41 -14.57
CA LEU A 180 1.40 -4.43 -13.18
C LEU A 180 2.71 -5.23 -13.09
N PRO A 181 3.62 -4.87 -12.18
CA PRO A 181 4.86 -5.61 -11.99
C PRO A 181 4.59 -7.08 -11.64
N VAL A 182 5.44 -7.99 -12.12
CA VAL A 182 5.34 -9.39 -11.73
C VAL A 182 5.92 -9.54 -10.33
N PHE A 183 5.14 -10.11 -9.41
CA PHE A 183 5.63 -10.47 -8.09
C PHE A 183 6.49 -11.72 -8.22
N GLY A 184 7.79 -11.58 -7.93
CA GLY A 184 8.68 -12.72 -7.75
C GLY A 184 8.63 -13.22 -6.30
N PRO A 185 9.32 -14.31 -5.96
CA PRO A 185 9.52 -14.71 -4.56
C PRO A 185 10.31 -13.59 -3.86
N ARG A 186 9.58 -12.71 -3.19
CA ARG A 186 10.05 -11.44 -2.65
C ARG A 186 9.63 -11.43 -1.18
N ASP A 187 10.55 -11.86 -0.32
CA ASP A 187 10.26 -12.18 1.09
C ASP A 187 10.87 -11.19 2.09
N THR A 188 11.35 -10.04 1.62
CA THR A 188 12.03 -9.03 2.44
C THR A 188 11.28 -7.69 2.48
N PHE A 189 11.50 -6.89 3.53
CA PHE A 189 10.92 -5.54 3.61
C PHE A 189 11.31 -4.64 2.40
N PRO A 190 12.59 -4.63 1.95
CA PRO A 190 12.97 -3.91 0.73
C PRO A 190 12.20 -4.35 -0.51
N ASP A 191 11.83 -5.63 -0.61
CA ASP A 191 11.06 -6.13 -1.75
C ASP A 191 9.62 -5.61 -1.76
N VAL A 192 8.99 -5.53 -0.58
CA VAL A 192 7.65 -4.95 -0.41
C VAL A 192 7.65 -3.46 -0.75
N GLU A 193 8.67 -2.74 -0.29
CA GLU A 193 8.86 -1.31 -0.62
C GLU A 193 9.02 -1.13 -2.13
N LYS A 194 10.01 -1.80 -2.74
CA LYS A 194 10.25 -1.73 -4.18
C LYS A 194 9.00 -2.08 -4.99
N MET A 195 8.28 -3.13 -4.58
CA MET A 195 7.06 -3.52 -5.28
C MET A 195 5.97 -2.45 -5.17
N SER A 196 5.80 -1.87 -3.99
CA SER A 196 4.80 -0.82 -3.76
C SER A 196 5.12 0.43 -4.58
N GLU A 197 6.39 0.80 -4.69
CA GLU A 197 6.83 1.88 -5.56
C GLU A 197 6.61 1.57 -7.05
N GLU A 198 6.90 0.35 -7.50
CA GLU A 198 6.63 -0.12 -8.88
C GLU A 198 5.12 -0.07 -9.20
N ILE A 199 4.26 -0.48 -8.26
CA ILE A 199 2.80 -0.38 -8.37
C ILE A 199 2.37 1.09 -8.51
N LEU A 200 2.80 1.97 -7.59
CA LEU A 200 2.41 3.39 -7.60
C LEU A 200 2.89 4.09 -8.87
N LEU A 201 4.12 3.80 -9.32
CA LEU A 201 4.64 4.30 -10.58
C LEU A 201 3.75 3.85 -11.75
N ARG A 202 3.34 2.58 -11.78
CA ARG A 202 2.48 2.07 -12.84
C ARG A 202 1.10 2.74 -12.84
N LEU A 203 0.51 2.96 -11.67
CA LEU A 203 -0.78 3.66 -11.54
C LEU A 203 -0.68 5.13 -11.94
N SER A 204 0.46 5.79 -11.72
CA SER A 204 0.67 7.17 -12.16
C SER A 204 0.72 7.34 -13.69
N GLN A 205 0.88 6.23 -14.42
CA GLN A 205 0.92 6.14 -15.88
C GLN A 205 -0.37 5.56 -16.48
N ALA A 206 -1.36 5.22 -15.65
CA ALA A 206 -2.65 4.69 -16.08
C ALA A 206 -3.55 5.82 -16.62
N ASP A 207 -4.87 5.60 -16.60
CA ASP A 207 -5.85 6.62 -16.98
C ASP A 207 -5.81 7.84 -16.04
N ASP A 208 -6.40 8.95 -16.48
CA ASP A 208 -6.35 10.23 -15.76
C ASP A 208 -6.99 10.18 -14.37
N GLU A 209 -8.01 9.35 -14.17
CA GLU A 209 -8.69 9.20 -12.88
C GLU A 209 -7.74 8.49 -11.90
N THR A 210 -7.17 7.36 -12.30
CA THR A 210 -6.19 6.61 -11.51
C THR A 210 -4.95 7.46 -11.21
N LYS A 211 -4.45 8.20 -12.19
CA LYS A 211 -3.30 9.11 -12.03
C LYS A 211 -3.57 10.22 -11.03
N LYS A 212 -4.77 10.81 -11.03
CA LYS A 212 -5.17 11.83 -10.04
C LYS A 212 -5.30 11.24 -8.63
N PHE A 213 -5.66 9.97 -8.54
CA PHE A 213 -5.83 9.27 -7.27
C PHE A 213 -4.50 9.00 -6.55
N VAL A 214 -3.43 8.68 -7.30
CA VAL A 214 -2.10 8.33 -6.75
C VAL A 214 -1.10 9.49 -6.72
N LYS A 215 -1.58 10.71 -6.94
CA LYS A 215 -0.79 11.95 -6.85
C LYS A 215 -1.02 12.62 -5.50
#